data_AF-A0A960SPG7-F1
#
_entry.id   AF-A0A960SPG7-F1
#
_cell.length_a   1.000
_cell.length_b   1.000
_cell.length_c   1.000
_cell.angle_alpha   90.00
_cell.angle_beta   90.00
_cell.angle_gamma   90.00
#
_symmetry.space_group_name_H-M   'P 1'
#
loop_
_entity.id
_entity.type
_entity.pdbx_description
1 polymer ?
#
loop_
_entity_poly.entity_id
_entity_poly.type
_entity_poly.pdbx_seq_one_letter_code
_entity_poly.pdbx_strand_id
1 'polypeptide(L)'
;KLSVVAESFKQNCAFARTSAGGSGIDHVGCHHGLIARCEFREMGGNAIQCKGGSEDIEIRSNRFFESGERGINIGGSTGFEFFRPPLSVTAPNAEARNIRVRANLFIGGEAPVAFVGSVDSLVANNTFITPHRWVLRILQETTSDGRYTFLRCGDNRFVNNLVWLDRAGLSAFVNIGPHTLPATHSFAHNLWYAFDQPSRSRPNLPATETDGLYRSDPRFVNAAAGDYRLTADSPAAGAAAPDAAPPADLLGRGYASPPSIGAIEAHPAPLRDPEHHGAPDP
;
A
#
# COMPACT_ATOMS: atom_id res chain seq x y z
N LYS A 1 5.88 9.40 18.29
CA LYS A 1 6.77 10.05 17.28
C LYS A 1 8.20 9.59 17.51
N LEU A 2 8.88 9.13 16.45
CA LEU A 2 10.31 8.83 16.42
C LEU A 2 10.98 9.78 15.42
N SER A 3 12.18 10.22 15.75
CA SER A 3 12.95 11.12 14.90
C SER A 3 14.40 10.70 14.88
N VAL A 4 15.03 10.75 13.70
CA VAL A 4 16.48 10.51 13.51
C VAL A 4 16.91 9.09 13.95
N VAL A 5 16.24 8.07 13.44
CA VAL A 5 16.57 6.67 13.75
C VAL A 5 17.10 5.96 12.50
N ALA A 6 18.34 5.45 12.57
CA ALA A 6 19.01 4.77 11.47
C ALA A 6 18.48 3.35 11.22
N GLU A 7 18.02 2.66 12.27
CA GLU A 7 17.36 1.36 12.19
C GLU A 7 16.28 1.29 13.26
N SER A 8 15.08 0.85 12.90
CA SER A 8 13.97 0.85 13.85
C SER A 8 13.04 -0.32 13.61
N PHE A 9 12.86 -1.17 14.63
CA PHE A 9 12.04 -2.38 14.55
C PHE A 9 10.82 -2.25 15.45
N LYS A 10 9.62 -2.34 14.86
CA LYS A 10 8.35 -2.42 15.58
C LYS A 10 7.70 -3.71 15.15
N GLN A 11 7.57 -4.66 16.08
CA GLN A 11 7.04 -5.98 15.78
C GLN A 11 6.06 -6.40 16.86
N ASN A 12 4.93 -6.97 16.44
CA ASN A 12 3.91 -7.52 17.34
C ASN A 12 3.36 -6.49 18.35
N CYS A 13 3.27 -5.22 17.94
CA CYS A 13 2.69 -4.15 18.76
C CYS A 13 1.21 -3.93 18.43
N ALA A 14 0.43 -3.41 19.40
CA ALA A 14 -0.94 -2.97 19.19
C ALA A 14 -1.09 -1.48 19.53
N PHE A 15 -1.76 -0.73 18.65
CA PHE A 15 -2.06 0.69 18.81
C PHE A 15 -3.56 0.89 18.65
N ALA A 16 -4.20 1.62 19.57
CA ALA A 16 -5.64 1.83 19.54
C ALA A 16 -6.05 3.23 19.99
N ARG A 17 -7.11 3.78 19.39
CA ARG A 17 -7.83 4.99 19.85
C ARG A 17 -6.92 6.20 20.05
N THR A 18 -6.20 6.58 19.01
CA THR A 18 -5.39 7.80 19.03
C THR A 18 -6.26 9.04 18.87
N SER A 19 -5.82 10.19 19.38
CA SER A 19 -6.53 11.47 19.21
C SER A 19 -6.67 11.88 17.74
N ALA A 20 -7.65 12.74 17.44
CA ALA A 20 -7.78 13.41 16.14
C ALA A 20 -6.44 14.07 15.73
N GLY A 21 -6.05 13.89 14.46
CA GLY A 21 -4.77 14.37 13.91
C GLY A 21 -3.51 13.64 14.43
N GLY A 22 -3.63 12.75 15.43
CA GLY A 22 -2.54 11.95 15.95
C GLY A 22 -2.15 10.82 14.99
N SER A 23 -0.90 10.34 15.11
CA SER A 23 -0.46 9.13 14.39
C SER A 23 -0.03 8.02 15.35
N GLY A 24 -0.34 6.77 15.04
CA GLY A 24 0.13 5.61 15.82
C GLY A 24 1.66 5.52 15.81
N ILE A 25 2.25 5.54 14.61
CA ILE A 25 3.69 5.68 14.39
C ILE A 25 3.94 6.88 13.49
N ASP A 26 4.80 7.81 13.92
CA ASP A 26 5.24 8.97 13.14
C ASP A 26 6.78 8.94 13.05
N HIS A 27 7.31 8.58 11.90
CA HIS A 27 8.74 8.58 11.56
C HIS A 27 9.09 9.88 10.85
N VAL A 28 10.03 10.62 11.43
CA VAL A 28 10.57 11.86 10.84
C VAL A 28 12.06 11.69 10.63
N GLY A 29 12.48 11.57 9.37
CA GLY A 29 13.87 11.34 8.99
C GLY A 29 14.42 10.00 9.51
N CYS A 30 13.60 8.94 9.48
CA CYS A 30 14.02 7.59 9.85
C CYS A 30 14.43 6.80 8.62
N HIS A 31 15.41 5.91 8.78
CA HIS A 31 15.98 5.10 7.70
C HIS A 31 15.97 3.62 8.08
N HIS A 32 16.07 2.72 7.09
CA HIS A 32 16.25 1.27 7.25
C HIS A 32 15.35 0.63 8.33
N GLY A 33 14.08 1.00 8.34
CA GLY A 33 13.11 0.59 9.35
C GLY A 33 12.30 -0.66 8.96
N LEU A 34 11.79 -1.37 9.96
CA LEU A 34 10.80 -2.44 9.78
C LEU A 34 9.64 -2.28 10.77
N ILE A 35 8.43 -2.15 10.24
CA ILE A 35 7.17 -2.19 10.99
C ILE A 35 6.41 -3.43 10.54
N ALA A 36 6.34 -4.45 11.38
CA ALA A 36 5.74 -5.72 10.98
C ALA A 36 4.83 -6.37 12.01
N ARG A 37 3.80 -7.08 11.54
CA ARG A 37 2.89 -7.88 12.40
C ARG A 37 2.26 -7.08 13.54
N CYS A 38 2.09 -5.78 13.34
CA CYS A 38 1.42 -4.89 14.28
C CYS A 38 -0.07 -4.77 13.95
N GLU A 39 -0.84 -4.33 14.93
CA GLU A 39 -2.26 -4.05 14.79
C GLU A 39 -2.56 -2.58 15.13
N PHE A 40 -3.36 -1.94 14.29
CA PHE A 40 -3.79 -0.56 14.45
C PHE A 40 -5.32 -0.50 14.40
N ARG A 41 -5.97 0.02 15.46
CA ARG A 41 -7.44 0.09 15.56
C ARG A 41 -7.93 1.49 15.89
N GLU A 42 -8.91 2.00 15.14
CA GLU A 42 -9.58 3.27 15.46
C GLU A 42 -8.56 4.42 15.59
N MET A 43 -7.77 4.61 14.54
CA MET A 43 -6.79 5.69 14.49
C MET A 43 -7.49 7.02 14.16
N GLY A 44 -6.89 8.13 14.61
CA GLY A 44 -7.44 9.47 14.44
C GLY A 44 -6.98 10.09 13.12
N GLY A 45 -5.69 10.47 13.08
CA GLY A 45 -5.03 10.95 11.86
C GLY A 45 -4.50 9.79 11.02
N ASN A 46 -3.22 9.44 11.21
CA ASN A 46 -2.59 8.35 10.45
C ASN A 46 -2.35 7.11 11.33
N ALA A 47 -2.40 5.88 10.79
CA ALA A 47 -1.89 4.75 11.55
C ALA A 47 -0.35 4.77 11.57
N ILE A 48 0.26 4.91 10.39
CA ILE A 48 1.71 5.07 10.21
C ILE A 48 2.00 6.26 9.29
N GLN A 49 2.96 7.10 9.64
CA GLN A 49 3.51 8.13 8.77
C GLN A 49 5.04 8.02 8.69
N CYS A 50 5.60 8.10 7.49
CA CYS A 50 7.04 8.17 7.25
C CYS A 50 7.36 9.43 6.44
N LYS A 51 7.97 10.45 7.03
CA LYS A 51 8.20 11.76 6.41
C LYS A 51 9.58 12.34 6.71
N GLY A 52 9.88 13.55 6.25
CA GLY A 52 11.09 14.27 6.63
C GLY A 52 12.37 13.66 6.09
N GLY A 53 12.33 13.14 4.86
CA GLY A 53 13.45 12.45 4.24
C GLY A 53 13.57 10.99 4.68
N SER A 54 12.51 10.38 5.22
CA SER A 54 12.55 8.97 5.62
C SER A 54 12.74 8.07 4.40
N GLU A 55 13.59 7.05 4.53
CA GLU A 55 13.97 6.20 3.39
C GLU A 55 14.20 4.73 3.76
N ASP A 56 13.93 3.83 2.81
CA ASP A 56 14.21 2.39 2.95
C ASP A 56 13.50 1.70 4.13
N ILE A 57 12.24 2.06 4.39
CA ILE A 57 11.43 1.45 5.45
C ILE A 57 10.48 0.40 4.86
N GLU A 58 10.45 -0.78 5.48
CA GLU A 58 9.46 -1.81 5.18
C GLU A 58 8.32 -1.83 6.21
N ILE A 59 7.09 -1.86 5.73
CA ILE A 59 5.86 -1.95 6.50
C ILE A 59 5.11 -3.19 6.02
N ARG A 60 5.17 -4.31 6.77
CA ARG A 60 4.63 -5.58 6.30
C ARG A 60 3.80 -6.41 7.27
N SER A 61 2.87 -7.19 6.74
CA SER A 61 2.08 -8.15 7.54
C SER A 61 1.33 -7.52 8.71
N ASN A 62 0.97 -6.24 8.63
CA ASN A 62 0.21 -5.52 9.66
C ASN A 62 -1.29 -5.59 9.38
N ARG A 63 -2.10 -5.34 10.41
CA ARG A 63 -3.56 -5.26 10.32
C ARG A 63 -4.03 -3.88 10.75
N PHE A 64 -4.87 -3.27 9.94
CA PHE A 64 -5.44 -1.95 10.17
C PHE A 64 -6.97 -2.05 10.18
N PHE A 65 -7.60 -1.56 11.22
CA PHE A 65 -9.05 -1.52 11.39
C PHE A 65 -9.45 -0.09 11.69
N GLU A 66 -10.26 0.54 10.84
CA GLU A 66 -10.65 1.94 10.98
C GLU A 66 -9.44 2.85 11.17
N SER A 67 -8.60 2.91 10.14
CA SER A 67 -7.26 3.49 10.21
C SER A 67 -7.19 5.02 10.15
N GLY A 68 -8.31 5.68 10.44
CA GLY A 68 -8.42 7.14 10.48
C GLY A 68 -8.45 7.79 9.09
N GLU A 69 -7.91 9.00 9.00
CA GLU A 69 -7.80 9.75 7.76
C GLU A 69 -6.88 9.08 6.74
N ARG A 70 -5.77 8.50 7.19
CA ARG A 70 -4.81 7.79 6.32
C ARG A 70 -4.21 6.58 7.02
N GLY A 71 -4.42 5.37 6.51
CA GLY A 71 -3.81 4.17 7.10
C GLY A 71 -2.29 4.27 7.12
N ILE A 72 -1.67 4.38 5.95
CA ILE A 72 -0.25 4.68 5.82
C ILE A 72 -0.06 5.94 4.98
N ASN A 73 0.59 6.95 5.58
CA ASN A 73 0.98 8.18 4.90
C ASN A 73 2.48 8.16 4.57
N ILE A 74 2.79 7.97 3.29
CA ILE A 74 4.17 7.91 2.77
C ILE A 74 4.58 9.33 2.36
N GLY A 75 5.36 9.97 3.22
CA GLY A 75 5.73 11.38 3.16
C GLY A 75 4.78 12.27 3.99
N GLY A 76 4.57 13.52 3.57
CA GLY A 76 3.74 14.49 4.29
C GLY A 76 4.19 15.94 4.14
N SER A 77 4.01 16.71 5.21
CA SER A 77 4.53 18.06 5.38
C SER A 77 5.45 18.10 6.59
N THR A 78 6.74 18.29 6.35
CA THR A 78 7.77 18.34 7.39
C THR A 78 8.42 19.72 7.44
N GLY A 79 8.59 20.26 8.65
CA GLY A 79 9.42 21.46 8.85
C GLY A 79 10.86 21.19 8.40
N PHE A 80 11.46 22.12 7.65
CA PHE A 80 12.76 21.92 6.99
C PHE A 80 13.89 21.53 7.95
N GLU A 81 13.85 22.02 9.18
CA GLU A 81 14.79 21.70 10.26
C GLU A 81 14.75 20.23 10.73
N PHE A 82 13.65 19.53 10.45
CA PHE A 82 13.45 18.14 10.88
C PHE A 82 13.83 17.11 9.84
N PHE A 83 14.16 17.51 8.60
CA PHE A 83 14.60 16.58 7.57
C PHE A 83 15.89 15.87 7.97
N ARG A 84 15.95 14.55 7.77
CA ARG A 84 17.19 13.78 7.88
C ARG A 84 17.37 12.91 6.64
N PRO A 85 18.49 13.05 5.91
CA PRO A 85 19.53 14.07 6.09
C PRO A 85 18.97 15.51 5.94
N PRO A 86 19.66 16.55 6.47
CA PRO A 86 19.25 17.94 6.24
C PRO A 86 19.06 18.24 4.75
N LEU A 87 18.13 19.14 4.44
CA LEU A 87 17.80 19.47 3.05
C LEU A 87 19.04 19.93 2.26
N SER A 88 19.20 19.37 1.07
CA SER A 88 20.23 19.78 0.13
C SER A 88 19.78 21.02 -0.66
N VAL A 89 20.70 21.98 -0.81
CA VAL A 89 20.53 23.14 -1.70
C VAL A 89 21.06 22.89 -3.11
N THR A 90 21.77 21.77 -3.32
CA THR A 90 22.38 21.40 -4.61
C THR A 90 21.79 20.15 -5.24
N ALA A 91 20.91 19.43 -4.53
CA ALA A 91 20.25 18.22 -5.01
C ALA A 91 18.76 18.22 -4.61
N PRO A 92 17.88 17.60 -5.41
CA PRO A 92 16.46 17.48 -5.06
C PRO A 92 16.20 16.67 -3.78
N ASN A 93 15.29 17.17 -2.96
CA ASN A 93 14.81 16.54 -1.73
C ASN A 93 13.49 15.79 -1.98
N ALA A 94 13.10 14.92 -1.05
CA ALA A 94 11.79 14.28 -1.05
C ALA A 94 11.34 14.05 0.39
N GLU A 95 10.03 13.98 0.62
CA GLU A 95 9.49 13.70 1.96
C GLU A 95 9.74 12.26 2.38
N ALA A 96 9.68 11.34 1.43
CA ALA A 96 10.03 9.94 1.64
C ALA A 96 10.52 9.27 0.35
N ARG A 97 11.39 8.27 0.48
CA ARG A 97 11.89 7.46 -0.64
C ARG A 97 11.85 5.97 -0.31
N ASN A 98 11.59 5.11 -1.31
CA ASN A 98 11.72 3.65 -1.16
C ASN A 98 11.02 3.09 0.11
N ILE A 99 9.78 3.54 0.37
CA ILE A 99 8.96 2.96 1.43
C ILE A 99 8.18 1.78 0.83
N ARG A 100 8.26 0.62 1.48
CA ARG A 100 7.71 -0.65 0.98
C ARG A 100 6.58 -1.14 1.88
N VAL A 101 5.34 -0.97 1.44
CA VAL A 101 4.12 -1.40 2.14
C VAL A 101 3.66 -2.73 1.55
N ARG A 102 3.88 -3.84 2.27
CA ARG A 102 3.70 -5.21 1.72
C ARG A 102 2.84 -6.15 2.56
N ALA A 103 1.95 -6.93 1.94
CA ALA A 103 1.20 -7.98 2.64
C ALA A 103 0.41 -7.50 3.89
N ASN A 104 -0.11 -6.27 3.87
CA ASN A 104 -0.93 -5.74 4.96
C ASN A 104 -2.43 -5.89 4.65
N LEU A 105 -3.25 -6.00 5.69
CA LEU A 105 -4.71 -5.99 5.59
C LEU A 105 -5.26 -4.69 6.17
N PHE A 106 -6.06 -3.98 5.39
CA PHE A 106 -6.79 -2.79 5.78
C PHE A 106 -8.28 -3.07 5.72
N ILE A 107 -9.00 -2.75 6.80
CA ILE A 107 -10.45 -2.83 6.89
C ILE A 107 -10.95 -1.46 7.33
N GLY A 108 -11.66 -0.77 6.43
CA GLY A 108 -12.18 0.57 6.68
C GLY A 108 -11.12 1.68 6.69
N GLY A 109 -11.54 2.87 7.14
CA GLY A 109 -10.77 4.12 7.11
C GLY A 109 -10.93 4.93 5.81
N GLU A 110 -10.64 6.24 5.88
CA GLU A 110 -10.92 7.19 4.79
C GLU A 110 -10.08 6.92 3.54
N ALA A 111 -8.77 6.73 3.73
CA ALA A 111 -7.85 6.27 2.69
C ALA A 111 -6.81 5.33 3.30
N PRO A 112 -6.71 4.06 2.88
CA PRO A 112 -5.77 3.13 3.51
C PRO A 112 -4.31 3.49 3.21
N VAL A 113 -4.02 4.12 2.06
CA VAL A 113 -2.66 4.57 1.71
C VAL A 113 -2.68 5.94 1.03
N ALA A 114 -1.68 6.76 1.32
CA ALA A 114 -1.40 8.01 0.63
C ALA A 114 0.09 8.13 0.29
N PHE A 115 0.40 8.42 -0.97
CA PHE A 115 1.71 8.91 -1.42
C PHE A 115 1.69 10.45 -1.34
N VAL A 116 2.62 11.04 -0.61
CA VAL A 116 2.61 12.48 -0.29
C VAL A 116 4.01 13.06 -0.37
N GLY A 117 4.37 13.58 -1.55
CA GLY A 117 5.75 14.04 -1.81
C GLY A 117 6.79 12.91 -1.77
N SER A 118 6.34 11.67 -2.00
CA SER A 118 7.19 10.48 -2.01
C SER A 118 7.57 10.06 -3.43
N VAL A 119 8.75 9.43 -3.55
CA VAL A 119 9.23 8.81 -4.80
C VAL A 119 9.72 7.39 -4.56
N ASP A 120 9.75 6.58 -5.61
CA ASP A 120 10.28 5.21 -5.64
C ASP A 120 9.68 4.26 -4.58
N SER A 121 8.49 4.56 -4.07
CA SER A 121 7.85 3.76 -3.02
C SER A 121 6.95 2.67 -3.63
N LEU A 122 6.79 1.56 -2.90
CA LEU A 122 6.05 0.38 -3.34
C LEU A 122 4.91 0.07 -2.36
N VAL A 123 3.70 -0.05 -2.90
CA VAL A 123 2.53 -0.60 -2.19
C VAL A 123 2.15 -1.88 -2.90
N ALA A 124 2.50 -3.03 -2.33
CA ALA A 124 2.32 -4.31 -2.99
C ALA A 124 1.69 -5.43 -2.15
N ASN A 125 0.91 -6.29 -2.79
CA ASN A 125 0.31 -7.46 -2.15
C ASN A 125 -0.50 -7.09 -0.90
N ASN A 126 -1.12 -5.91 -0.83
CA ASN A 126 -2.00 -5.56 0.28
C ASN A 126 -3.45 -5.94 -0.05
N THR A 127 -4.25 -6.19 0.97
CA THR A 127 -5.69 -6.39 0.85
C THR A 127 -6.41 -5.20 1.48
N PHE A 128 -7.22 -4.51 0.69
CA PHE A 128 -8.03 -3.37 1.09
C PHE A 128 -9.50 -3.77 1.08
N ILE A 129 -10.12 -3.75 2.26
CA ILE A 129 -11.52 -4.08 2.48
C ILE A 129 -12.25 -2.77 2.82
N THR A 130 -13.25 -2.43 2.01
CA THR A 130 -14.20 -1.33 2.26
C THR A 130 -13.54 0.00 2.69
N PRO A 131 -12.56 0.54 1.94
CA PRO A 131 -12.11 1.91 2.19
C PRO A 131 -13.29 2.88 2.04
N HIS A 132 -13.37 3.91 2.89
CA HIS A 132 -14.57 4.73 3.01
C HIS A 132 -14.67 5.81 1.93
N ARG A 133 -13.56 6.50 1.62
CA ARG A 133 -13.62 7.68 0.75
C ARG A 133 -12.76 7.56 -0.50
N TRP A 134 -11.55 7.03 -0.34
CA TRP A 134 -10.59 6.79 -1.41
C TRP A 134 -9.83 5.48 -1.20
N VAL A 135 -9.42 4.82 -2.27
CA VAL A 135 -8.52 3.65 -2.18
C VAL A 135 -7.08 4.11 -1.99
N LEU A 136 -6.66 5.17 -2.70
CA LEU A 136 -5.35 5.77 -2.49
C LEU A 136 -5.36 7.28 -2.77
N ARG A 137 -4.38 7.98 -2.22
CA ARG A 137 -4.16 9.41 -2.47
C ARG A 137 -2.76 9.64 -3.06
N ILE A 138 -2.64 10.61 -3.95
CA ILE A 138 -1.38 11.10 -4.53
C ILE A 138 -1.36 12.61 -4.31
N LEU A 139 -0.51 13.09 -3.41
CA LEU A 139 -0.50 14.49 -2.95
C LEU A 139 0.92 15.05 -2.97
N GLN A 140 1.00 16.38 -2.98
CA GLN A 140 2.24 17.12 -2.73
C GLN A 140 1.95 18.15 -1.64
N GLU A 141 2.43 17.91 -0.43
CA GLU A 141 2.23 18.85 0.70
C GLU A 141 3.46 19.75 0.95
N THR A 142 4.67 19.26 0.65
CA THR A 142 5.90 20.06 0.66
C THR A 142 6.34 20.37 -0.77
N THR A 143 6.46 21.63 -1.15
CA THR A 143 6.85 22.07 -2.49
C THR A 143 8.21 22.73 -2.51
N SER A 144 8.87 22.78 -3.67
CA SER A 144 10.09 23.58 -3.86
C SER A 144 9.86 25.04 -3.48
N ASP A 145 10.91 25.68 -2.97
CA ASP A 145 10.97 27.12 -2.76
C ASP A 145 12.22 27.72 -3.45
N GLY A 146 12.54 28.98 -3.18
CA GLY A 146 13.71 29.65 -3.79
C GLY A 146 15.07 29.10 -3.34
N ARG A 147 15.11 28.21 -2.34
CA ARG A 147 16.33 27.67 -1.74
C ARG A 147 16.45 26.15 -1.91
N TYR A 148 15.35 25.43 -1.80
CA TYR A 148 15.29 23.97 -1.80
C TYR A 148 14.40 23.46 -2.92
N THR A 149 14.93 22.53 -3.70
CA THR A 149 14.16 21.79 -4.71
C THR A 149 13.60 20.52 -4.08
N PHE A 150 12.32 20.24 -4.31
CA PHE A 150 11.67 18.98 -3.97
C PHE A 150 11.24 18.23 -5.23
N LEU A 151 11.48 16.93 -5.25
CA LEU A 151 10.87 16.03 -6.22
C LEU A 151 9.35 16.04 -6.01
N ARG A 152 8.62 16.06 -7.12
CA ARG A 152 7.16 15.92 -7.12
C ARG A 152 6.80 14.46 -6.87
N CYS A 153 5.71 14.21 -6.18
CA CYS A 153 5.20 12.88 -5.87
C CYS A 153 4.94 12.15 -7.18
N GLY A 154 5.72 11.10 -7.43
CA GLY A 154 5.87 10.45 -8.73
C GLY A 154 6.63 9.15 -8.56
N ASP A 155 6.61 8.32 -9.60
CA ASP A 155 7.46 7.11 -9.70
C ASP A 155 7.23 6.09 -8.57
N ASN A 156 6.04 6.13 -7.94
CA ASN A 156 5.61 5.13 -6.98
C ASN A 156 4.81 4.03 -7.66
N ARG A 157 4.78 2.85 -7.04
CA ARG A 157 4.22 1.63 -7.62
C ARG A 157 3.11 1.07 -6.74
N PHE A 158 1.97 0.74 -7.35
CA PHE A 158 0.83 0.08 -6.70
C PHE A 158 0.53 -1.23 -7.42
N VAL A 159 1.01 -2.35 -6.87
CA VAL A 159 1.14 -3.63 -7.61
C VAL A 159 0.57 -4.80 -6.81
N ASN A 160 -0.05 -5.79 -7.44
CA ASN A 160 -0.53 -7.01 -6.78
C ASN A 160 -1.54 -6.79 -5.62
N ASN A 161 -2.18 -5.64 -5.52
CA ASN A 161 -3.11 -5.38 -4.42
C ASN A 161 -4.51 -5.91 -4.72
N LEU A 162 -5.19 -6.40 -3.69
CA LEU A 162 -6.58 -6.82 -3.76
C LEU A 162 -7.45 -5.72 -3.14
N VAL A 163 -8.33 -5.13 -3.94
CA VAL A 163 -9.25 -4.06 -3.53
C VAL A 163 -10.68 -4.59 -3.62
N TRP A 164 -11.27 -4.87 -2.46
CA TRP A 164 -12.66 -5.26 -2.31
C TRP A 164 -13.43 -4.12 -1.64
N LEU A 165 -14.31 -3.44 -2.37
CA LEU A 165 -14.82 -2.12 -1.97
C LEU A 165 -16.33 -1.99 -2.14
N ASP A 166 -16.91 -1.08 -1.35
CA ASP A 166 -18.23 -0.50 -1.58
C ASP A 166 -18.08 0.70 -2.52
N ARG A 167 -18.52 0.56 -3.75
CA ARG A 167 -18.42 1.60 -4.77
C ARG A 167 -19.34 2.77 -4.47
N ALA A 168 -20.50 2.55 -3.85
CA ALA A 168 -21.42 3.63 -3.49
C ALA A 168 -20.81 4.56 -2.43
N GLY A 169 -20.01 4.02 -1.50
CA GLY A 169 -19.33 4.78 -0.45
C GLY A 169 -18.18 5.67 -0.96
N LEU A 170 -17.46 5.23 -2.00
CA LEU A 170 -16.29 5.97 -2.48
C LEU A 170 -16.62 7.27 -3.22
N SER A 171 -15.93 8.34 -2.82
CA SER A 171 -15.88 9.60 -3.58
C SER A 171 -15.11 9.42 -4.90
N ALA A 172 -13.96 8.76 -4.85
CA ALA A 172 -13.16 8.39 -6.01
C ALA A 172 -12.24 7.20 -5.66
N PHE A 173 -11.74 6.46 -6.66
CA PHE A 173 -10.72 5.45 -6.40
C PHE A 173 -9.40 6.10 -5.96
N VAL A 174 -8.96 7.11 -6.72
CA VAL A 174 -7.72 7.84 -6.47
C VAL A 174 -8.02 9.32 -6.28
N ASN A 175 -7.57 9.89 -5.17
CA ASN A 175 -7.58 11.33 -4.95
C ASN A 175 -6.22 11.93 -5.32
N ILE A 176 -6.20 12.83 -6.29
CA ILE A 176 -4.96 13.44 -6.81
C ILE A 176 -4.98 14.93 -6.48
N GLY A 177 -3.95 15.38 -5.77
CA GLY A 177 -3.71 16.78 -5.46
C GLY A 177 -2.86 17.48 -6.52
N PRO A 178 -2.82 18.83 -6.50
CA PRO A 178 -1.97 19.61 -7.40
C PRO A 178 -0.48 19.33 -7.15
N HIS A 179 0.37 19.77 -8.09
CA HIS A 179 1.83 19.68 -7.99
C HIS A 179 2.42 18.26 -7.88
N THR A 180 1.66 17.23 -8.28
CA THR A 180 2.10 15.83 -8.36
C THR A 180 2.46 15.40 -9.79
N LEU A 181 3.19 14.30 -9.97
CA LEU A 181 3.43 13.65 -11.26
C LEU A 181 2.66 12.32 -11.32
N PRO A 182 1.31 12.35 -11.38
CA PRO A 182 0.51 11.15 -11.17
C PRO A 182 0.65 10.14 -12.32
N ALA A 183 0.92 10.61 -13.54
CA ALA A 183 1.10 9.77 -14.73
C ALA A 183 2.40 8.95 -14.73
N THR A 184 3.33 9.22 -13.81
CA THR A 184 4.58 8.44 -13.69
C THR A 184 4.47 7.30 -12.68
N HIS A 185 3.35 7.19 -11.96
CA HIS A 185 3.08 6.03 -11.11
C HIS A 185 2.80 4.80 -11.97
N SER A 186 3.20 3.62 -11.51
CA SER A 186 2.87 2.36 -12.19
C SER A 186 1.83 1.56 -11.42
N PHE A 187 0.86 1.01 -12.15
CA PHE A 187 -0.16 0.10 -11.62
C PHE A 187 -0.06 -1.23 -12.36
N ALA A 188 -0.03 -2.34 -11.64
CA ALA A 188 0.05 -3.65 -12.29
C ALA A 188 -0.55 -4.76 -11.43
N HIS A 189 -1.21 -5.74 -12.06
CA HIS A 189 -1.70 -6.95 -11.39
C HIS A 189 -2.58 -6.69 -10.15
N ASN A 190 -3.29 -5.56 -10.05
CA ASN A 190 -4.23 -5.37 -8.96
C ASN A 190 -5.56 -6.04 -9.30
N LEU A 191 -6.25 -6.55 -8.30
CA LEU A 191 -7.63 -7.01 -8.41
C LEU A 191 -8.55 -5.94 -7.84
N TRP A 192 -9.52 -5.50 -8.64
CA TRP A 192 -10.53 -4.53 -8.25
C TRP A 192 -11.93 -5.18 -8.31
N TYR A 193 -12.61 -5.20 -7.17
CA TYR A 193 -13.97 -5.72 -7.05
C TYR A 193 -14.85 -4.81 -6.20
N ALA A 194 -15.79 -4.13 -6.86
CA ALA A 194 -16.88 -3.42 -6.23
C ALA A 194 -18.02 -4.40 -5.94
N PHE A 195 -18.16 -4.88 -4.71
CA PHE A 195 -19.12 -5.94 -4.40
C PHE A 195 -20.58 -5.49 -4.50
N ASP A 196 -20.85 -4.21 -4.26
CA ASP A 196 -22.16 -3.58 -4.38
C ASP A 196 -22.53 -3.27 -5.83
N GLN A 197 -21.53 -2.95 -6.67
CA GLN A 197 -21.71 -2.56 -8.07
C GLN A 197 -20.60 -3.15 -8.95
N PRO A 198 -20.60 -4.48 -9.24
CA PRO A 198 -19.48 -5.14 -9.91
C PRO A 198 -19.12 -4.51 -11.27
N SER A 199 -20.07 -3.99 -12.02
CA SER A 199 -19.83 -3.30 -13.29
C SER A 199 -18.95 -2.05 -13.18
N ARG A 200 -18.87 -1.44 -11.98
CA ARG A 200 -18.11 -0.23 -11.66
C ARG A 200 -16.81 -0.52 -10.90
N SER A 201 -16.30 -1.75 -10.96
CA SER A 201 -15.03 -2.12 -10.30
C SER A 201 -13.79 -1.48 -10.94
N ARG A 202 -13.86 -1.01 -12.19
CA ARG A 202 -12.70 -0.46 -12.89
C ARG A 202 -12.40 0.97 -12.43
N PRO A 203 -11.22 1.25 -11.84
CA PRO A 203 -10.81 2.60 -11.47
C PRO A 203 -10.49 3.48 -12.69
N ASN A 204 -10.58 4.80 -12.51
CA ASN A 204 -9.92 5.76 -13.37
C ASN A 204 -8.53 6.08 -12.77
N LEU A 205 -7.49 5.41 -13.29
CA LEU A 205 -6.11 5.54 -12.82
C LEU A 205 -5.36 6.62 -13.61
N PRO A 206 -4.38 7.31 -13.00
CA PRO A 206 -3.61 8.35 -13.69
C PRO A 206 -2.58 7.81 -14.68
N ALA A 207 -2.31 6.51 -14.65
CA ALA A 207 -1.50 5.78 -15.62
C ALA A 207 -2.19 4.45 -15.94
N THR A 208 -1.94 3.91 -17.13
CA THR A 208 -2.50 2.63 -17.54
C THR A 208 -2.01 1.51 -16.63
N GLU A 209 -2.95 0.72 -16.13
CA GLU A 209 -2.63 -0.50 -15.40
C GLU A 209 -2.40 -1.67 -16.36
N THR A 210 -1.32 -2.43 -16.13
CA THR A 210 -1.00 -3.66 -16.85
C THR A 210 -1.51 -4.88 -16.08
N ASP A 211 -2.12 -5.85 -16.77
CA ASP A 211 -2.54 -7.13 -16.21
C ASP A 211 -3.47 -7.05 -14.97
N GLY A 212 -4.21 -5.94 -14.84
CA GLY A 212 -5.20 -5.76 -13.78
C GLY A 212 -6.44 -6.64 -13.97
N LEU A 213 -6.94 -7.22 -12.87
CA LEU A 213 -8.19 -7.96 -12.83
C LEU A 213 -9.31 -7.03 -12.36
N TYR A 214 -10.39 -6.95 -13.13
CA TYR A 214 -11.53 -6.09 -12.82
C TYR A 214 -12.81 -6.90 -12.80
N ARG A 215 -13.69 -6.62 -11.83
CA ARG A 215 -15.01 -7.27 -11.71
C ARG A 215 -14.91 -8.77 -11.38
N SER A 216 -13.75 -9.21 -10.92
CA SER A 216 -13.46 -10.57 -10.50
C SER A 216 -13.68 -10.68 -8.99
N ASP A 217 -14.69 -11.43 -8.56
CA ASP A 217 -14.92 -11.69 -7.14
C ASP A 217 -13.69 -12.43 -6.56
N PRO A 218 -13.05 -11.92 -5.50
CA PRO A 218 -11.88 -12.58 -4.91
C PRO A 218 -12.18 -13.93 -4.26
N ARG A 219 -13.45 -14.34 -4.11
CA ARG A 219 -13.85 -15.62 -3.50
C ARG A 219 -13.21 -15.80 -2.12
N PHE A 220 -13.54 -14.88 -1.22
CA PHE A 220 -13.17 -15.03 0.19
C PHE A 220 -13.90 -16.22 0.81
N VAL A 221 -13.26 -16.89 1.76
CA VAL A 221 -13.85 -18.02 2.51
C VAL A 221 -15.15 -17.60 3.18
N ASN A 222 -15.16 -16.46 3.90
CA ASN A 222 -16.38 -15.90 4.47
C ASN A 222 -16.21 -14.40 4.79
N ALA A 223 -16.37 -13.55 3.77
CA ALA A 223 -16.25 -12.10 3.93
C ALA A 223 -17.24 -11.52 4.96
N ALA A 224 -18.47 -12.06 5.04
CA ALA A 224 -19.49 -11.62 5.98
C ALA A 224 -19.11 -11.86 7.44
N ALA A 225 -18.27 -12.86 7.71
CA ALA A 225 -17.71 -13.13 9.03
C ALA A 225 -16.31 -12.50 9.26
N GLY A 226 -15.83 -11.67 8.32
CA GLY A 226 -14.49 -11.07 8.38
C GLY A 226 -13.35 -12.03 8.02
N ASP A 227 -13.65 -13.18 7.40
CA ASP A 227 -12.66 -14.14 6.94
C ASP A 227 -12.28 -13.87 5.48
N TYR A 228 -11.27 -13.03 5.31
CA TYR A 228 -10.74 -12.60 4.01
C TYR A 228 -9.66 -13.54 3.45
N ARG A 229 -9.56 -14.78 3.94
CA ARG A 229 -8.72 -15.79 3.28
C ARG A 229 -9.31 -16.12 1.91
N LEU A 230 -8.45 -16.36 0.93
CA LEU A 230 -8.87 -16.74 -0.43
C LEU A 230 -9.11 -18.25 -0.50
N THR A 231 -10.17 -18.65 -1.20
CA THR A 231 -10.35 -20.04 -1.63
C THR A 231 -9.35 -20.40 -2.74
N ALA A 232 -9.11 -21.69 -2.95
CA ALA A 232 -8.18 -22.18 -3.99
C ALA A 232 -8.61 -21.81 -5.42
N ASP A 233 -9.91 -21.62 -5.66
CA ASP A 233 -10.49 -21.25 -6.96
C ASP A 233 -10.63 -19.72 -7.14
N SER A 234 -10.04 -18.93 -6.23
CA SER A 234 -10.02 -17.48 -6.33
C SER A 234 -9.30 -17.02 -7.61
N PRO A 235 -9.83 -16.03 -8.36
CA PRO A 235 -9.12 -15.43 -9.47
C PRO A 235 -7.85 -14.68 -9.05
N ALA A 236 -7.69 -14.38 -7.76
CA ALA A 236 -6.45 -13.83 -7.24
C ALA A 236 -5.34 -14.88 -7.11
N ALA A 237 -5.68 -16.18 -7.06
CA ALA A 237 -4.72 -17.25 -6.86
C ALA A 237 -3.76 -17.36 -8.06
N GLY A 238 -2.45 -17.19 -7.81
CA GLY A 238 -1.42 -17.26 -8.85
C GLY A 238 -1.45 -16.13 -9.90
N ALA A 239 -2.16 -15.02 -9.64
CA ALA A 239 -2.32 -13.94 -10.62
C ALA A 239 -1.38 -12.74 -10.42
N ALA A 240 -0.60 -12.73 -9.33
CA ALA A 240 0.30 -11.62 -9.01
C ALA A 240 1.65 -11.71 -9.74
N ALA A 241 2.26 -10.56 -9.99
CA ALA A 241 3.64 -10.48 -10.47
C ALA A 241 4.61 -11.05 -9.41
N PRO A 242 5.59 -11.87 -9.80
CA PRO A 242 6.47 -12.56 -8.85
C PRO A 242 7.39 -11.63 -8.05
N ASP A 243 7.89 -10.54 -8.65
CA ASP A 243 9.00 -9.76 -8.09
C ASP A 243 8.60 -8.75 -7.00
N ALA A 244 7.31 -8.54 -6.77
CA ALA A 244 6.82 -7.55 -5.80
C ALA A 244 6.37 -8.15 -4.46
N ALA A 245 6.13 -9.46 -4.40
CA ALA A 245 5.66 -10.13 -3.20
C ALA A 245 6.76 -10.25 -2.14
N PRO A 246 6.45 -10.04 -0.84
CA PRO A 246 7.39 -10.36 0.24
C PRO A 246 7.51 -11.89 0.41
N PRO A 247 8.51 -12.39 1.17
CA PRO A 247 8.71 -13.83 1.34
C PRO A 247 7.54 -14.60 1.96
N ALA A 248 6.67 -13.92 2.72
CA ALA A 248 5.52 -14.53 3.37
C ALA A 248 4.31 -13.60 3.38
N ASP A 249 3.12 -14.21 3.36
CA ASP A 249 1.82 -13.57 3.46
C ASP A 249 1.55 -13.03 4.89
N LEU A 250 0.40 -12.39 5.07
CA LEU A 250 -0.05 -11.83 6.35
C LEU A 250 -0.17 -12.88 7.47
N LEU A 251 -0.35 -14.16 7.12
CA LEU A 251 -0.47 -15.28 8.06
C LEU A 251 0.86 -16.01 8.27
N GLY A 252 1.94 -15.54 7.65
CA GLY A 252 3.28 -16.11 7.76
C GLY A 252 3.53 -17.31 6.84
N ARG A 253 2.67 -17.56 5.86
CA ARG A 253 2.85 -18.63 4.86
C ARG A 253 3.62 -18.09 3.66
N GLY A 254 4.49 -18.91 3.07
CA GLY A 254 5.17 -18.51 1.84
C GLY A 254 4.17 -18.27 0.71
N TYR A 255 4.39 -17.22 -0.07
CA TYR A 255 3.64 -17.03 -1.32
C TYR A 255 3.97 -18.14 -2.32
N ALA A 256 3.00 -18.50 -3.16
CA ALA A 256 3.24 -19.38 -4.29
C ALA A 256 4.06 -18.66 -5.38
N SER A 257 4.46 -19.39 -6.43
CA SER A 257 5.01 -18.77 -7.64
C SER A 257 4.27 -19.31 -8.87
N PRO A 258 3.54 -18.45 -9.61
CA PRO A 258 3.26 -17.05 -9.29
C PRO A 258 2.47 -16.87 -7.96
N PRO A 259 2.65 -15.75 -7.24
CA PRO A 259 1.96 -15.47 -5.98
C PRO A 259 0.47 -15.19 -6.18
N SER A 260 -0.32 -15.30 -5.11
CA SER A 260 -1.66 -14.71 -5.08
C SER A 260 -1.63 -13.17 -5.03
N ILE A 261 -2.61 -12.51 -5.66
CA ILE A 261 -2.90 -11.07 -5.47
C ILE A 261 -3.45 -10.86 -4.04
N GLY A 262 -2.98 -9.81 -3.36
CA GLY A 262 -3.39 -9.47 -2.00
C GLY A 262 -2.50 -10.04 -0.90
N ALA A 263 -2.93 -9.81 0.34
CA ALA A 263 -2.12 -10.03 1.55
C ALA A 263 -2.10 -11.47 2.06
N ILE A 264 -2.95 -12.35 1.55
CA ILE A 264 -3.13 -13.72 2.03
C ILE A 264 -3.04 -14.64 0.82
N GLU A 265 -2.14 -15.62 0.86
CA GLU A 265 -2.02 -16.63 -0.20
C GLU A 265 -3.26 -17.53 -0.21
N ALA A 266 -3.73 -17.93 -1.40
CA ALA A 266 -4.83 -18.87 -1.56
C ALA A 266 -4.44 -20.26 -1.05
N HIS A 267 -5.38 -20.94 -0.36
CA HIS A 267 -5.13 -22.27 0.20
C HIS A 267 -6.26 -23.28 -0.07
N PRO A 268 -5.94 -24.55 -0.41
CA PRO A 268 -4.60 -25.01 -0.84
C PRO A 268 -4.10 -24.19 -2.04
N ALA A 269 -2.79 -24.05 -2.18
CA ALA A 269 -2.23 -23.38 -3.34
C ALA A 269 -2.79 -24.06 -4.60
N PRO A 270 -3.16 -23.30 -5.65
CA PRO A 270 -3.65 -23.90 -6.88
C PRO A 270 -2.63 -24.93 -7.37
N LEU A 271 -3.12 -26.10 -7.81
CA LEU A 271 -2.26 -27.13 -8.39
C LEU A 271 -1.50 -26.48 -9.54
N ARG A 272 -0.16 -26.48 -9.47
CA ARG A 272 0.65 -26.18 -10.65
C ARG A 272 0.35 -27.27 -11.64
N ASP A 273 -0.12 -26.91 -12.83
CA ASP A 273 -0.07 -27.83 -13.95
C ASP A 273 1.42 -28.13 -14.19
N PRO A 274 1.88 -29.38 -14.00
CA PRO A 274 3.25 -29.72 -14.34
C PRO A 274 3.36 -29.69 -15.86
N GLU A 275 3.99 -28.63 -16.37
CA GLU A 275 4.66 -28.62 -17.66
C GLU A 275 3.79 -28.92 -18.90
N HIS A 276 3.30 -27.87 -19.55
CA HIS A 276 3.27 -27.84 -21.02
C HIS A 276 4.71 -27.55 -21.51
N HIS A 277 5.66 -28.42 -21.17
CA HIS A 277 6.90 -28.52 -21.93
C HIS A 277 6.55 -29.31 -23.18
N GLY A 278 6.21 -28.59 -24.25
CA GLY A 278 6.23 -29.15 -25.58
C GLY A 278 7.64 -29.66 -25.87
N ALA A 279 7.82 -30.96 -25.74
CA ALA A 279 8.90 -31.63 -26.45
C ALA A 279 8.67 -31.38 -27.96
N PRO A 280 9.70 -31.01 -28.74
CA PRO A 280 9.57 -31.05 -30.18
C PRO A 280 9.41 -32.52 -30.61
N ASP A 281 8.34 -32.82 -31.32
CA ASP A 281 8.13 -34.12 -31.95
C ASP A 281 9.24 -34.42 -32.98
N PRO A 282 9.61 -35.71 -33.16
CA PRO A 282 10.73 -36.17 -33.98
C PRO A 282 10.57 -35.96 -35.49
#